data_AF-R9X9B0-F1
#
_entry.id   AF-R9X9B0-F1
#
_cell.length_a   1.000
_cell.length_b   1.000
_cell.length_c   1.000
_cell.angle_alpha   90.00
_cell.angle_beta   90.00
_cell.angle_gamma   90.00
#
_symmetry.space_group_name_H-M   'P 1'
#
loop_
_entity.id
_entity.type
_entity.pdbx_description
1 polymer ?
#
loop_
_entity_poly.entity_id
_entity_poly.type
_entity_poly.pdbx_seq_one_letter_code
_entity_poly.pdbx_strand_id
1 'polypeptide(L)'
;MTDRLTQLQQCLDQIVEQFGSAITYVDRNHDFEPHNELEDKLSDPQATIAAAEDFDRNIDELTTDMILKTRQIIKLIDSLPGVDVSAEEQLSRIDSLQKKLIQVEEEKIEAIKRKESLIKDIEELINGFTEGIANSRRLNKA
;
A
#
# COMPACT_ATOMS: atom_id res chain seq x y z
N MET A 1 -4.08 -7.74 1.56
CA MET A 1 -3.10 -6.65 1.52
C MET A 1 -1.87 -7.13 0.73
N THR A 2 -2.08 -7.46 -0.54
CA THR A 2 -1.10 -8.06 -1.49
C THR A 2 -0.21 -6.98 -2.14
N ASP A 3 -0.50 -5.72 -1.84
CA ASP A 3 0.10 -4.54 -2.46
C ASP A 3 1.61 -4.39 -2.17
N ARG A 4 2.12 -4.94 -1.05
CA ARG A 4 3.55 -4.85 -0.70
C ARG A 4 4.47 -5.60 -1.68
N LEU A 5 4.03 -6.76 -2.16
CA LEU A 5 4.80 -7.52 -3.16
C LEU A 5 4.82 -6.79 -4.51
N THR A 6 3.69 -6.21 -4.90
CA THR A 6 3.59 -5.39 -6.12
C THR A 6 4.44 -4.11 -6.01
N GLN A 7 4.44 -3.43 -4.86
CA GLN A 7 5.32 -2.28 -4.59
C GLN A 7 6.79 -2.66 -4.69
N LEU A 8 7.18 -3.84 -4.19
CA LEU A 8 8.55 -4.34 -4.30
C LEU A 8 8.95 -4.58 -5.76
N GLN A 9 8.07 -5.19 -6.55
CA GLN A 9 8.29 -5.38 -7.99
C GLN A 9 8.46 -4.04 -8.71
N GLN A 10 7.59 -3.06 -8.45
CA GLN A 10 7.72 -1.72 -9.02
C GLN A 10 9.02 -1.01 -8.62
N CYS A 11 9.47 -1.16 -7.37
CA CYS A 11 10.74 -0.59 -6.93
C CYS A 11 11.94 -1.26 -7.61
N LEU A 12 11.85 -2.57 -7.88
CA LEU A 12 12.87 -3.29 -8.63
C LEU A 12 12.91 -2.86 -10.11
N ASP A 13 11.76 -2.67 -10.73
CA ASP A 13 11.71 -2.18 -12.11
C ASP A 13 12.33 -0.77 -12.21
N GLN A 14 11.97 0.11 -11.27
CA GLN A 14 12.53 1.47 -11.19
C GLN A 14 14.05 1.48 -11.00
N ILE A 15 14.62 0.60 -10.17
CA ILE A 15 16.08 0.58 -9.97
C ILE A 15 16.81 0.09 -11.22
N VAL A 16 16.24 -0.85 -11.96
CA VAL A 16 16.79 -1.33 -13.24
C VAL A 16 16.75 -0.22 -14.29
N GLU A 17 15.65 0.52 -14.38
CA GLU A 17 15.56 1.71 -15.25
C GLU A 17 16.61 2.76 -14.88
N GLN A 18 16.77 3.05 -13.59
CA GLN A 18 17.78 3.99 -13.10
C GLN A 18 19.21 3.56 -13.46
N PHE A 19 19.54 2.26 -13.35
CA PHE A 19 20.85 1.75 -13.79
C PHE A 19 21.07 2.01 -15.28
N GLY A 20 20.08 1.71 -16.13
CA GLY A 20 20.16 1.94 -17.58
C GLY A 20 20.32 3.41 -17.92
N SER A 21 19.54 4.28 -17.27
CA SER A 21 19.65 5.74 -17.45
C SER A 21 20.98 6.30 -16.96
N ALA A 22 21.51 5.81 -15.82
CA ALA A 22 22.80 6.25 -15.30
C ALA A 22 23.95 5.88 -16.24
N ILE A 23 23.98 4.64 -16.75
CA ILE A 23 24.99 4.21 -17.73
C ILE A 23 24.88 5.04 -19.02
N THR A 24 23.66 5.25 -19.51
CA THR A 24 23.43 6.06 -20.72
C THR A 24 23.85 7.52 -20.51
N TYR A 25 23.65 8.07 -19.31
CA TYR A 25 24.09 9.41 -18.97
C TYR A 25 25.61 9.52 -18.97
N VAL A 26 26.31 8.60 -18.31
CA VAL A 26 27.78 8.54 -18.30
C VAL A 26 28.34 8.40 -19.71
N ASP A 27 27.81 7.46 -20.49
CA ASP A 27 28.27 7.17 -21.86
C ASP A 27 28.13 8.39 -22.80
N ARG A 28 27.06 9.18 -22.65
CA ARG A 28 26.79 10.31 -23.54
C ARG A 28 27.41 11.63 -23.12
N ASN A 29 27.64 11.82 -21.82
CA ASN A 29 27.98 13.12 -21.26
C ASN A 29 29.40 13.18 -20.67
N HIS A 30 30.13 12.06 -20.65
CA HIS A 30 31.51 12.07 -20.17
C HIS A 30 32.38 13.01 -21.01
N ASP A 31 33.40 13.55 -20.36
CA ASP A 31 34.44 14.31 -21.05
C ASP A 31 35.57 13.39 -21.50
N PHE A 32 36.32 13.81 -22.53
CA PHE A 32 37.53 13.10 -22.94
C PHE A 32 38.71 13.56 -22.11
N GLU A 33 39.43 12.62 -21.50
CA GLU A 33 40.67 12.93 -20.78
C GLU A 33 41.90 12.45 -21.57
N PRO A 34 42.92 13.31 -21.74
CA PRO A 34 44.17 12.89 -22.37
C PRO A 34 44.91 11.90 -21.46
N HIS A 35 45.61 10.93 -22.05
CA HIS A 35 46.34 9.94 -21.27
C HIS A 35 47.59 10.53 -20.60
N ASN A 36 48.18 11.58 -21.20
CA ASN A 36 49.35 12.29 -20.70
C ASN A 36 49.29 13.78 -21.05
N GLU A 37 50.10 14.61 -20.37
CA GLU A 37 50.15 16.07 -20.58
C GLU A 37 50.68 16.50 -21.96
N LEU A 38 51.21 15.56 -22.75
CA LEU A 38 51.78 15.81 -24.08
C LEU A 38 50.76 15.54 -25.21
N GLU A 39 49.60 14.98 -24.88
CA GLU A 39 48.53 14.65 -25.82
C GLU A 39 47.44 15.72 -25.78
N ASP A 40 47.04 16.17 -26.96
CA ASP A 40 45.89 17.04 -27.11
C ASP A 40 44.61 16.27 -26.76
N LYS A 41 43.75 16.91 -25.98
CA LYS A 41 42.44 16.37 -25.63
C LYS A 41 41.61 16.10 -26.88
N LEU A 42 41.10 14.87 -27.00
CA LEU A 42 40.20 14.50 -28.10
C LEU A 42 38.90 15.32 -28.00
N SER A 43 38.45 15.87 -29.13
CA SER A 43 37.19 16.59 -29.23
C SER A 43 36.39 16.02 -30.40
N ASP A 44 35.24 15.43 -30.10
CA ASP A 44 34.29 14.98 -31.12
C ASP A 44 33.19 16.05 -31.32
N PRO A 45 33.03 16.61 -32.53
CA PRO A 45 31.96 17.58 -32.84
C PRO A 45 30.53 17.07 -32.62
N GLN A 46 30.32 15.75 -32.56
CA GLN A 46 29.02 15.13 -32.30
C GLN A 46 28.82 14.76 -30.83
N ALA A 47 29.87 14.79 -29.99
CA ALA A 47 29.76 14.47 -28.59
C ALA A 47 29.03 15.59 -27.82
N THR A 48 28.14 15.19 -26.92
CA THR A 48 27.41 16.12 -26.03
C THR A 48 28.09 16.10 -24.67
N ILE A 49 29.17 16.86 -24.52
CA ILE A 49 29.96 16.89 -23.29
C ILE A 49 29.29 17.83 -22.28
N ALA A 50 29.02 17.32 -21.07
CA ALA A 50 28.53 18.15 -19.97
C ALA A 50 29.70 18.94 -19.34
N ALA A 51 29.40 20.08 -18.72
CA ALA A 51 30.40 20.77 -17.91
C ALA A 51 30.79 19.86 -16.71
N ALA A 52 32.07 19.82 -16.35
CA ALA A 52 32.58 18.91 -15.31
C ALA A 52 31.81 19.05 -13.98
N GLU A 53 31.54 20.29 -13.54
CA GLU A 53 30.76 20.55 -12.33
C GLU A 53 29.32 20.00 -12.40
N ASP A 54 28.67 20.15 -13.56
CA ASP A 54 27.32 19.65 -13.77
C ASP A 54 27.31 18.12 -13.88
N PHE A 55 28.33 17.53 -14.51
CA PHE A 55 28.48 16.09 -14.64
C PHE A 55 28.64 15.45 -13.24
N ASP A 56 29.60 15.92 -12.44
CA ASP A 56 29.83 15.41 -11.08
C ASP A 56 28.57 15.55 -10.22
N ARG A 57 27.91 16.71 -10.28
CA ARG A 57 26.66 16.94 -9.55
C ARG A 57 25.56 15.96 -9.95
N ASN A 58 25.39 15.69 -11.25
CA ASN A 58 24.38 14.76 -11.74
C ASN A 58 24.70 13.31 -11.35
N ILE A 59 25.99 12.92 -11.35
CA ILE A 59 26.43 11.61 -10.86
C ILE A 59 26.13 11.44 -9.37
N ASP A 60 26.38 12.47 -8.56
CA ASP A 60 26.07 12.45 -7.14
C ASP A 60 24.56 12.32 -6.87
N GLU A 61 23.73 13.03 -7.63
CA GLU A 61 22.26 12.95 -7.54
C GLU A 61 21.76 11.55 -7.93
N LEU A 62 22.19 11.03 -9.08
CA LEU A 62 21.84 9.68 -9.54
C LEU A 62 22.24 8.60 -8.52
N THR A 63 23.46 8.71 -7.99
CA THR A 63 23.98 7.76 -7.00
C THR A 63 23.19 7.83 -5.69
N THR A 64 22.87 9.04 -5.24
CA THR A 64 22.07 9.25 -4.03
C THR A 64 20.68 8.62 -4.16
N ASP A 65 20.03 8.85 -5.30
CA ASP A 65 18.70 8.29 -5.59
C ASP A 65 18.71 6.76 -5.60
N MET A 66 19.73 6.15 -6.21
CA MET A 66 19.89 4.70 -6.23
C MET A 66 20.12 4.11 -4.83
N ILE A 67 20.89 4.79 -3.97
CA ILE A 67 21.07 4.39 -2.57
C ILE A 67 19.75 4.47 -1.81
N LEU A 68 18.99 5.56 -2.00
CA LEU A 68 17.68 5.73 -1.36
C LEU A 68 16.69 4.66 -1.82
N LYS A 69 16.65 4.33 -3.12
CA LYS A 69 15.84 3.25 -3.68
C LYS A 69 16.23 1.89 -3.12
N THR A 70 17.52 1.61 -3.00
CA THR A 70 18.01 0.36 -2.38
C THR A 70 17.54 0.24 -0.93
N ARG A 71 17.61 1.33 -0.14
CA ARG A 71 17.08 1.35 1.23
C ARG A 71 15.57 1.15 1.28
N GLN A 72 14.83 1.72 0.32
CA GLN A 72 13.39 1.53 0.20
C GLN A 72 13.04 0.06 -0.09
N ILE A 73 13.78 -0.59 -0.99
CA ILE A 73 13.62 -2.02 -1.32
C ILE A 73 13.84 -2.88 -0.07
N ILE A 74 14.91 -2.64 0.69
CA ILE A 74 15.19 -3.38 1.93
C ILE A 74 14.04 -3.22 2.93
N LYS A 75 13.56 -2.00 3.16
CA LYS A 75 12.40 -1.75 4.03
C LYS A 75 11.12 -2.45 3.55
N LEU A 76 10.92 -2.57 2.24
CA LEU A 76 9.79 -3.29 1.69
C LEU A 76 9.91 -4.79 1.93
N ILE A 77 11.11 -5.36 1.78
CA ILE A 77 11.40 -6.77 2.10
C ILE A 77 11.12 -7.05 3.58
N ASP A 78 11.65 -6.21 4.48
CA ASP A 78 11.46 -6.34 5.94
C ASP A 78 9.99 -6.20 6.37
N SER A 79 9.16 -5.54 5.56
CA SER A 79 7.73 -5.34 5.83
C SER A 79 6.82 -6.30 5.04
N LEU A 80 7.38 -7.30 4.35
CA LEU A 80 6.58 -8.30 3.65
C LEU A 80 5.73 -9.12 4.64
N PRO A 81 4.41 -9.19 4.44
CA PRO A 81 3.54 -9.91 5.35
C PRO A 81 3.86 -11.40 5.30
N GLY A 82 4.13 -11.98 6.47
CA GLY A 82 4.40 -13.42 6.60
C GLY A 82 5.81 -13.83 6.20
N VAL A 83 6.76 -12.89 6.06
CA VAL A 83 8.17 -13.18 5.73
C VAL A 83 8.84 -14.15 6.72
N ASP A 84 8.47 -14.07 8.01
CA ASP A 84 9.01 -14.92 9.08
C ASP A 84 8.11 -16.10 9.46
N VAL A 85 7.01 -16.32 8.73
CA VAL A 85 5.96 -17.28 9.12
C VAL A 85 5.94 -18.46 8.16
N SER A 86 5.96 -19.68 8.71
CA SER A 86 5.87 -20.90 7.88
C SER A 86 4.49 -21.04 7.22
N ALA A 87 4.43 -21.72 6.08
CA ALA A 87 3.16 -21.99 5.39
C ALA A 87 2.17 -22.78 6.27
N GLU A 88 2.68 -23.69 7.10
CA GLU A 88 1.84 -24.47 8.03
C GLU A 88 1.21 -23.59 9.11
N GLU A 89 1.98 -22.67 9.69
CA GLU A 89 1.46 -21.70 10.66
C GLU A 89 0.43 -20.76 10.02
N GLN A 90 0.68 -20.32 8.78
CA GLN A 90 -0.29 -19.52 8.01
C GLN A 90 -1.60 -20.27 7.80
N LEU A 91 -1.55 -21.55 7.41
CA LEU A 91 -2.73 -22.40 7.22
C LEU A 91 -3.48 -22.64 8.53
N SER A 92 -2.76 -22.94 9.63
CA SER A 92 -3.35 -23.09 10.95
C SER A 92 -4.05 -21.81 11.40
N ARG A 93 -3.43 -20.65 11.14
CA ARG A 93 -4.03 -19.35 11.41
C ARG A 93 -5.30 -19.12 10.60
N ILE A 94 -5.31 -19.50 9.32
CA ILE A 94 -6.51 -19.43 8.46
C ILE A 94 -7.65 -20.27 9.05
N ASP A 95 -7.39 -21.53 9.40
CA ASP A 95 -8.42 -22.40 10.00
C ASP A 95 -8.95 -21.84 11.33
N SER A 96 -8.06 -21.33 12.18
CA SER A 96 -8.46 -20.69 13.45
C SER A 96 -9.35 -19.46 13.23
N LEU A 97 -9.05 -18.65 12.20
CA LEU A 97 -9.83 -17.47 11.85
C LEU A 97 -11.18 -17.85 11.25
N GLN A 98 -11.23 -18.89 10.42
CA GLN A 98 -12.48 -19.42 9.87
C GLN A 98 -13.43 -19.88 10.98
N LYS A 99 -12.92 -20.64 11.95
CA LYS A 99 -13.69 -21.08 13.12
C LYS A 99 -14.24 -19.91 13.94
N LYS A 100 -13.40 -18.90 14.21
CA LYS A 100 -13.83 -17.66 14.89
C LYS A 100 -14.90 -16.91 14.10
N LEU A 101 -14.78 -16.87 12.78
CA LEU A 101 -15.74 -16.19 11.91
C LEU A 101 -17.13 -16.84 12.02
N ILE A 102 -17.20 -18.17 12.03
CA ILE A 102 -18.46 -18.90 12.23
C ILE A 102 -19.09 -18.56 13.59
N GLN A 103 -18.29 -18.58 14.67
CA GLN A 103 -18.79 -18.25 16.01
C GLN A 103 -19.33 -16.82 16.10
N VAL A 104 -18.60 -15.84 15.56
CA VAL A 104 -19.03 -14.44 15.54
C VAL A 104 -20.28 -14.24 14.69
N GLU A 105 -20.43 -15.00 13.61
CA GLU A 105 -21.63 -14.96 12.77
C GLU A 105 -22.86 -15.54 13.49
N GLU A 106 -22.71 -16.63 14.24
CA GLU A 106 -23.77 -17.19 15.08
C GLU A 106 -24.21 -16.20 16.18
N GLU A 107 -23.25 -15.58 16.87
CA GLU A 107 -23.52 -14.54 17.86
C GLU A 107 -24.26 -13.35 17.25
N LYS A 108 -23.86 -12.94 16.02
CA LYS A 108 -24.52 -11.88 15.28
C LYS A 108 -25.98 -12.24 14.96
N ILE A 109 -26.25 -13.47 14.51
CA ILE A 109 -27.61 -13.94 14.21
C ILE A 109 -28.48 -13.91 15.48
N GLU A 110 -27.96 -14.38 16.60
CA GLU A 110 -28.68 -14.39 17.87
C GLU A 110 -28.95 -12.96 18.38
N ALA A 111 -27.98 -12.05 18.26
CA ALA A 111 -28.17 -10.65 18.59
C ALA A 111 -29.24 -9.98 17.73
N ILE A 112 -29.29 -10.29 16.43
CA ILE A 112 -30.32 -9.80 15.50
C ILE A 112 -31.70 -10.32 15.91
N LYS A 113 -31.84 -11.62 16.23
CA LYS A 113 -33.13 -12.19 16.69
C LYS A 113 -33.65 -11.49 17.93
N ARG A 114 -32.79 -11.25 18.92
CA ARG A 114 -33.18 -10.52 20.15
C ARG A 114 -33.60 -9.10 19.86
N LYS A 115 -32.86 -8.41 18.98
CA LYS A 115 -33.23 -7.06 18.53
C LYS A 115 -34.60 -7.05 17.87
N GLU A 116 -34.90 -8.00 16.97
CA GLU A 116 -36.20 -8.10 16.29
C GLU A 116 -37.34 -8.39 17.28
N SER A 117 -37.13 -9.27 18.26
CA SER A 117 -38.12 -9.53 19.31
C SER A 117 -38.43 -8.27 20.12
N LEU A 118 -37.39 -7.55 20.56
CA LEU A 118 -37.57 -6.31 21.34
C LEU A 118 -38.28 -5.22 20.53
N ILE A 119 -38.01 -5.12 19.23
CA ILE A 119 -38.73 -4.20 18.34
C ILE A 119 -40.21 -4.54 18.33
N LYS A 120 -40.56 -5.82 18.19
CA LYS A 120 -41.95 -6.28 18.19
C LYS A 120 -42.67 -5.95 19.51
N ASP A 121 -42.01 -6.19 20.65
CA ASP A 121 -42.58 -5.87 21.97
C ASP A 121 -42.89 -4.37 22.11
N ILE A 122 -42.00 -3.51 21.60
CA ILE A 122 -42.20 -2.05 21.59
C ILE A 122 -43.34 -1.66 20.65
N GLU A 123 -43.43 -2.27 19.46
CA GLU A 123 -44.54 -2.04 18.52
C GLU A 123 -45.90 -2.39 19.14
N GLU A 124 -45.98 -3.51 19.86
CA GLU A 124 -47.21 -3.91 20.57
C GLU A 124 -47.60 -2.89 21.65
N LEU A 125 -46.65 -2.38 22.42
CA LEU A 125 -46.90 -1.32 23.42
C LEU A 125 -47.38 -0.02 22.78
N ILE A 126 -46.77 0.40 21.66
CA ILE A 126 -47.17 1.61 20.93
C ILE A 126 -48.59 1.46 20.36
N ASN A 127 -48.91 0.30 19.80
CA ASN A 127 -50.24 0.01 19.27
C ASN A 127 -51.29 -0.01 20.38
N GLY A 128 -51.02 -0.69 21.50
CA GLY A 128 -51.92 -0.68 22.66
C GLY A 128 -52.16 0.73 23.23
N PHE A 129 -51.10 1.55 23.31
CA PHE A 129 -51.22 2.94 23.75
C PHE A 129 -52.03 3.81 22.79
N THR A 130 -51.82 3.68 21.48
CA THR A 130 -52.56 4.44 20.47
C THR A 130 -54.03 4.04 20.40
N GLU A 131 -54.36 2.75 20.52
CA GLU A 131 -55.74 2.26 20.64
C GLU A 131 -56.42 2.79 21.92
N GLY A 132 -55.72 2.75 23.06
CA GLY A 132 -56.22 3.28 24.33
C GLY A 132 -56.56 4.77 24.25
N ILE A 133 -55.70 5.58 23.63
CA ILE A 133 -55.98 7.01 23.36
C ILE A 133 -57.18 7.18 22.42
N ALA A 134 -57.23 6.42 21.34
CA ALA A 134 -58.31 6.52 20.35
C ALA A 134 -59.68 6.19 20.96
N ASN A 135 -59.75 5.13 21.76
CA ASN A 135 -60.98 4.71 22.44
C ASN A 135 -61.41 5.70 23.53
N SER A 136 -60.46 6.22 24.31
CA SER A 136 -60.75 7.25 25.33
C SER A 136 -61.30 8.55 24.71
N ARG A 137 -60.80 8.95 23.53
CA ARG A 137 -61.33 10.11 22.80
C ARG A 137 -62.71 9.87 22.19
N ARG A 138 -63.05 8.64 21.82
CA ARG A 138 -64.39 8.28 21.32
C ARG A 138 -65.43 8.28 22.43
N LEU A 139 -65.10 7.74 23.61
CA LEU A 139 -65.97 7.73 24.79
C LEU A 139 -66.31 9.13 25.29
N ASN A 140 -65.39 10.09 25.21
CA ASN A 140 -65.64 11.49 25.58
C ASN A 140 -66.43 12.30 24.53
N LYS A 141 -66.75 11.72 23.37
CA LYS A 141 -67.52 12.38 22.29
C LYS A 141 -68.94 11.83 22.13
N ALA A 142 -69.32 10.78 22.87
CA ALA A 142 -70.68 10.24 22.97
C ALA A 142 -71.34 10.75 24.25
#